data_AF-A0A8H6LBK6-F1
#
_entry.id   AF-A0A8H6LBK6-F1
#
_cell.length_a   1.000
_cell.length_b   1.000
_cell.length_c   1.000
_cell.angle_alpha   90.00
_cell.angle_beta   90.00
_cell.angle_gamma   90.00
#
_symmetry.space_group_name_H-M   'P 1'
#
loop_
_entity.id
_entity.type
_entity.pdbx_description
1 polymer ?
#
loop_
_entity_poly.entity_id
_entity_poly.type
_entity_poly.pdbx_seq_one_letter_code
_entity_poly.pdbx_strand_id
1 'polypeptide(L)'
;MGEEVYVSQQRSQAPTFTVAALPEHSQAEYAALDKPPASKISQKSSLPADHRAYIRASINNGWKKLDEYYSKLGESPLFAAAVILHPRFGISWLEATWATEEQLAWVRDTKAGIEDYFARWYQSNQRTDDLQSKSASSLTNRGKEDDHYTQWINSRTKKAFATSSSVSEMDKYLRLEPQDTQEPIQWWRDHKPSFPVLSSFALDVFAIPAMATDCERQFSLAKLTLTSQRLAMGADTLERVHCLRNWVRHGGVKLGIGSVIEALDPA
;
A
#
# COMPACT_ATOMS: atom_id res chain seq x y z
N MET A 1 27.17 36.17 6.81
CA MET A 1 27.76 36.26 5.46
C MET A 1 28.75 35.12 5.35
N GLY A 2 28.40 34.11 4.56
CA GLY A 2 29.15 32.85 4.45
C GLY A 2 28.33 31.86 3.62
N GLU A 3 28.26 32.08 2.32
CA GLU A 3 27.73 31.12 1.36
C GLU A 3 28.81 30.07 1.08
N GLU A 4 28.60 28.84 1.54
CA GLU A 4 29.35 27.68 1.05
C GLU A 4 28.79 27.31 -0.33
N VAL A 5 29.54 27.71 -1.35
CA VAL A 5 29.32 27.33 -2.74
C VAL A 5 29.60 25.83 -2.87
N TYR A 6 28.55 25.05 -3.12
CA TYR A 6 28.64 23.63 -3.47
C TYR A 6 29.39 23.48 -4.80
N VAL A 7 30.69 23.18 -4.73
CA VAL A 7 31.51 22.90 -5.92
C VAL A 7 31.10 21.53 -6.47
N SER A 8 30.26 21.56 -7.50
CA SER A 8 29.91 20.37 -8.29
C SER A 8 31.14 19.89 -9.04
N GLN A 9 31.66 18.71 -8.70
CA GLN A 9 32.68 18.03 -9.50
C GLN A 9 32.16 17.85 -10.93
N GLN A 10 32.78 18.56 -11.89
CA GLN A 10 32.52 18.39 -13.32
C GLN A 10 32.89 16.97 -13.73
N ARG A 11 31.87 16.14 -13.97
CA ARG A 11 32.03 14.80 -14.56
C ARG A 11 32.43 14.98 -16.03
N SER A 12 33.71 14.79 -16.34
CA SER A 12 34.35 15.09 -17.64
C SER A 12 33.96 14.17 -18.80
N GLN A 13 32.89 13.38 -18.68
CA GLN A 13 32.38 12.55 -19.77
C GLN A 13 30.87 12.73 -19.88
N ALA A 14 30.40 13.00 -21.11
CA ALA A 14 28.98 13.03 -21.41
C ALA A 14 28.38 11.66 -21.02
N PRO A 15 27.31 11.61 -20.19
CA PRO A 15 26.73 10.36 -19.80
C PRO A 15 26.14 9.69 -21.04
N THR A 16 26.79 8.64 -21.51
CA THR A 16 26.25 7.78 -22.56
C THR A 16 25.07 7.04 -21.97
N PHE A 17 23.90 7.17 -22.59
CA PHE A 17 22.71 6.42 -22.19
C PHE A 17 22.98 4.92 -22.38
N THR A 18 22.90 4.16 -21.30
CA THR A 18 23.05 2.70 -21.32
C THR A 18 21.71 2.07 -20.97
N VAL A 19 21.19 1.21 -21.84
CA VAL A 19 19.91 0.52 -21.61
C VAL A 19 19.91 -0.28 -20.30
N ALA A 20 21.08 -0.79 -19.89
CA ALA A 20 21.28 -1.47 -18.61
C ALA A 20 21.01 -0.59 -17.36
N ALA A 21 20.96 0.73 -17.50
CA ALA A 21 20.60 1.65 -16.42
C ALA A 21 19.07 1.80 -16.24
N LEU A 22 18.27 1.24 -17.15
CA LEU A 22 16.81 1.23 -17.04
C LEU A 22 16.32 0.03 -16.21
N PRO A 23 15.15 0.12 -15.57
CA PRO A 23 14.49 -1.04 -14.95
C PRO A 23 14.19 -2.15 -15.96
N GLU A 24 14.31 -3.42 -15.56
CA GLU A 24 14.22 -4.61 -16.44
C GLU A 24 12.94 -4.64 -17.31
N HIS A 25 11.79 -4.26 -16.74
CA HIS A 25 10.51 -4.17 -17.46
C HIS A 25 10.48 -3.06 -18.53
N SER A 26 11.32 -2.02 -18.39
CA SER A 26 11.48 -0.95 -19.36
C SER A 26 12.58 -1.28 -20.38
N GLN A 27 13.56 -2.12 -20.03
CA GLN A 27 14.68 -2.45 -20.90
C GLN A 27 14.21 -3.06 -22.23
N ALA A 28 13.22 -3.97 -22.21
CA ALA A 28 12.71 -4.63 -23.41
C ALA A 28 12.17 -3.66 -24.48
N GLU A 29 11.56 -2.55 -24.06
CA GLU A 29 10.99 -1.54 -24.96
C GLU A 29 12.07 -0.73 -25.71
N TYR A 30 13.24 -0.61 -25.10
CA TYR A 30 14.41 0.12 -25.60
C TYR A 30 15.51 -0.80 -26.19
N ALA A 31 15.48 -2.11 -25.89
CA ALA A 31 16.39 -3.12 -26.39
C ALA A 31 15.94 -3.79 -27.70
N ALA A 32 14.71 -3.49 -28.16
CA ALA A 32 14.20 -4.01 -29.43
C ALA A 32 15.15 -3.64 -30.60
N LEU A 33 15.78 -4.67 -31.18
CA LEU A 33 16.82 -4.59 -32.23
C LEU A 33 16.41 -3.80 -33.49
N ASP A 34 15.11 -3.58 -33.70
CA ASP A 34 14.56 -2.85 -34.85
C ASP A 34 14.31 -1.35 -34.61
N LYS A 35 14.43 -0.86 -33.37
CA LYS A 35 14.32 0.58 -33.10
C LYS A 35 15.70 1.23 -33.27
N PRO A 36 15.84 2.31 -34.08
CA PRO A 36 17.09 3.03 -34.14
C PRO A 36 17.48 3.48 -32.73
N PRO A 37 18.76 3.35 -32.33
CA PRO A 37 19.20 3.71 -30.98
C PRO A 37 18.74 5.13 -30.65
N ALA A 38 18.40 5.41 -29.39
CA ALA A 38 17.86 6.70 -28.97
C ALA A 38 18.74 7.88 -29.43
N SER A 39 20.05 7.68 -29.62
CA SER A 39 20.98 8.65 -30.20
C SER A 39 20.74 8.98 -31.69
N LYS A 40 20.20 8.05 -32.48
CA LYS A 40 19.77 8.28 -33.88
C LYS A 40 18.38 8.92 -33.99
N ILE A 41 17.53 8.77 -32.97
CA ILE A 41 16.20 9.41 -32.89
C ILE A 41 16.32 10.82 -32.25
N SER A 42 17.25 10.98 -31.31
CA SER A 42 17.42 12.21 -30.55
C SER A 42 18.07 13.31 -31.39
N GLN A 43 17.24 14.25 -31.84
CA GLN A 43 17.66 15.50 -32.47
C GLN A 43 18.23 16.53 -31.48
N LYS A 44 18.78 16.07 -30.34
CA LYS A 44 19.29 16.97 -29.28
C LYS A 44 20.36 17.93 -29.79
N SER A 45 21.22 17.51 -30.72
CA SER A 45 22.26 18.36 -31.31
C SER A 45 21.72 19.36 -32.34
N SER A 46 20.63 19.04 -33.05
CA SER A 46 20.02 19.92 -34.05
C SER A 46 19.00 20.91 -33.47
N LEU A 47 18.51 20.69 -32.24
CA LEU A 47 17.60 21.62 -31.55
C LEU A 47 18.29 22.96 -31.22
N PRO A 48 17.63 24.12 -31.40
CA PRO A 48 18.14 25.42 -30.97
C PRO A 48 18.52 25.46 -29.49
N ALA A 49 19.49 26.30 -29.12
CA ALA A 49 20.00 26.39 -27.75
C ALA A 49 18.90 26.63 -26.70
N ASP A 50 17.95 27.52 -27.02
CA ASP A 50 16.83 27.85 -26.14
C ASP A 50 15.91 26.64 -25.90
N HIS A 51 15.62 25.86 -26.93
CA HIS A 51 14.77 24.66 -26.83
C HIS A 51 15.44 23.58 -25.96
N ARG A 52 16.77 23.42 -26.09
CA ARG A 52 17.53 22.51 -25.22
C ARG A 52 17.54 22.98 -23.77
N ALA A 53 17.58 24.30 -23.54
CA ALA A 53 17.49 24.88 -22.21
C ALA A 53 16.11 24.65 -21.59
N TYR A 54 15.02 24.85 -22.35
CA TYR A 54 13.66 24.56 -21.89
C TYR A 54 13.47 23.08 -21.55
N ILE A 55 13.89 22.16 -22.42
CA ILE A 55 13.80 20.71 -22.13
C ILE A 55 14.57 20.35 -20.86
N ARG A 56 15.80 20.87 -20.71
CA ARG A 56 16.59 20.65 -19.49
C ARG A 56 15.88 21.19 -18.25
N ALA A 57 15.34 22.40 -18.32
CA ALA A 57 14.60 23.01 -17.22
C ALA A 57 13.36 22.18 -16.86
N SER A 58 12.60 21.71 -17.87
CA SER A 58 11.43 20.86 -17.67
C SER A 58 11.79 19.52 -17.02
N ILE A 59 12.88 18.87 -17.45
CA ILE A 59 13.36 17.63 -16.82
C ILE A 59 13.76 17.89 -15.37
N ASN A 60 14.51 18.96 -15.10
CA ASN A 60 14.92 19.31 -13.74
C ASN A 60 13.72 19.64 -12.84
N ASN A 61 12.71 20.32 -13.37
CA ASN A 61 11.47 20.59 -12.64
C ASN A 61 10.69 19.30 -12.35
N GLY A 62 10.63 18.38 -13.32
CA GLY A 62 10.05 17.05 -13.13
C GLY A 62 10.78 16.26 -12.05
N TRP A 63 12.12 16.20 -12.13
CA TRP A 63 12.96 15.57 -11.12
C TRP A 63 12.74 16.19 -9.73
N LYS A 64 12.76 17.51 -9.61
CA LYS A 64 12.52 18.22 -8.36
C LYS A 64 11.17 17.86 -7.74
N LYS A 65 10.13 17.67 -8.57
CA LYS A 65 8.81 17.28 -8.07
C LYS A 65 8.77 15.81 -7.62
N LEU A 66 9.44 14.91 -8.35
CA LEU A 66 9.56 13.51 -7.94
C LEU A 66 10.34 13.38 -6.63
N ASP A 67 11.45 14.09 -6.51
CA ASP A 67 12.29 14.14 -5.31
C ASP A 67 11.56 14.70 -4.10
N GLU A 68 10.74 15.75 -4.28
CA GLU A 68 9.85 16.28 -3.23
C GLU A 68 8.90 15.20 -2.70
N TYR A 69 8.23 14.44 -3.58
CA TYR A 69 7.31 13.39 -3.15
C TYR A 69 8.03 12.17 -2.59
N TYR A 70 9.20 11.83 -3.13
CA TYR A 70 10.04 10.76 -2.59
C TYR A 70 10.50 11.09 -1.17
N SER A 71 10.88 12.34 -0.91
CA SER A 71 11.24 12.81 0.43
C SER A 71 10.07 12.71 1.41
N LYS A 72 8.85 13.02 0.96
CA LYS A 72 7.63 12.87 1.77
C LYS A 72 7.30 11.42 2.11
N LEU A 73 7.79 10.45 1.33
CA LEU A 73 7.65 9.03 1.67
C LEU A 73 8.27 8.73 3.05
N GLY A 74 9.35 9.45 3.40
CA GLY A 74 10.00 9.33 4.70
C GLY A 74 9.19 9.87 5.88
N GLU A 75 8.16 10.69 5.64
CA GLU A 75 7.30 11.25 6.70
C GLU A 75 6.33 10.22 7.29
N SER A 76 6.10 9.11 6.60
CA SER A 76 5.14 8.09 7.02
C SER A 76 5.73 6.68 6.97
N PRO A 77 5.59 5.88 8.06
CA PRO A 77 6.05 4.51 8.07
C PRO A 77 5.17 3.56 7.24
N LEU A 78 4.03 4.03 6.71
CA LEU A 78 2.99 3.20 6.09
C LEU A 78 3.47 2.47 4.83
N PHE A 79 4.31 3.11 4.01
CA PHE A 79 4.86 2.47 2.82
C PHE A 79 5.73 1.26 3.19
N ALA A 80 6.68 1.45 4.10
CA ALA A 80 7.50 0.36 4.58
C ALA A 80 6.67 -0.68 5.35
N ALA A 81 5.64 -0.26 6.10
CA ALA A 81 4.73 -1.20 6.76
C ALA A 81 4.06 -2.12 5.75
N ALA A 82 3.56 -1.58 4.65
CA ALA A 82 2.95 -2.37 3.58
C ALA A 82 3.95 -3.38 2.99
N VAL A 83 5.21 -2.98 2.77
CA VAL A 83 6.21 -3.91 2.22
C VAL A 83 6.66 -4.96 3.24
N ILE A 84 6.89 -4.55 4.49
CA ILE A 84 7.27 -5.46 5.59
C ILE A 84 6.17 -6.51 5.80
N LEU A 85 4.91 -6.09 5.85
CA LEU A 85 3.75 -6.97 6.04
C LEU A 85 3.40 -7.77 4.78
N HIS A 86 4.05 -7.51 3.64
CA HIS A 86 3.85 -8.30 2.44
C HIS A 86 4.64 -9.62 2.56
N PRO A 87 3.98 -10.80 2.52
CA PRO A 87 4.65 -12.07 2.82
C PRO A 87 5.79 -12.42 1.86
N ARG A 88 5.74 -11.93 0.62
CA ARG A 88 6.80 -12.11 -0.40
C ARG A 88 8.03 -11.22 -0.22
N PHE A 89 7.86 -10.02 0.32
CA PHE A 89 8.95 -9.04 0.36
C PHE A 89 9.62 -9.05 1.72
N GLY A 90 8.82 -8.86 2.77
CA GLY A 90 9.32 -8.76 4.13
C GLY A 90 10.30 -7.59 4.30
N ILE A 91 10.95 -7.56 5.46
CA ILE A 91 12.01 -6.58 5.73
C ILE A 91 13.28 -6.84 4.93
N SER A 92 13.56 -8.11 4.59
CA SER A 92 14.73 -8.51 3.81
C SER A 92 14.77 -7.84 2.44
N TRP A 93 13.61 -7.61 1.82
CA TRP A 93 13.55 -6.91 0.54
C TRP A 93 13.96 -5.44 0.67
N LEU A 94 13.57 -4.77 1.75
CA LEU A 94 13.97 -3.40 2.04
C LEU A 94 15.49 -3.31 2.25
N GLU A 95 16.04 -4.20 3.07
CA GLU A 95 17.47 -4.27 3.35
C GLU A 95 18.31 -4.62 2.11
N ALA A 96 17.76 -5.39 1.17
CA ALA A 96 18.43 -5.71 -0.10
C ALA A 96 18.30 -4.60 -1.15
N THR A 97 17.21 -3.83 -1.13
CA THR A 97 16.93 -2.80 -2.14
C THR A 97 17.65 -1.49 -1.83
N TRP A 98 17.84 -1.17 -0.55
CA TRP A 98 18.47 0.07 -0.11
C TRP A 98 19.90 -0.16 0.37
N ALA A 99 20.84 0.52 -0.28
CA ALA A 99 22.28 0.33 -0.06
C ALA A 99 22.94 1.49 0.69
N THR A 100 22.33 2.67 0.71
CA THR A 100 22.91 3.84 1.37
C THR A 100 22.68 3.79 2.89
N GLU A 101 23.64 4.25 3.67
CA GLU A 101 23.57 4.26 5.13
C GLU A 101 22.34 5.02 5.66
N GLU A 102 22.01 6.16 5.05
CA GLU A 102 20.81 6.95 5.36
C GLU A 102 19.51 6.15 5.12
N GLN A 103 19.45 5.36 4.05
CA GLN A 103 18.29 4.54 3.73
C GLN A 103 18.15 3.36 4.71
N LEU A 104 19.27 2.75 5.09
CA LEU A 104 19.27 1.69 6.11
C LEU A 104 18.90 2.23 7.50
N ALA A 105 19.32 3.45 7.85
CA ALA A 105 18.86 4.13 9.06
C ALA A 105 17.34 4.32 9.03
N TRP A 106 16.81 4.80 7.90
CA TRP A 106 15.36 4.93 7.70
C TRP A 106 14.61 3.60 7.82
N VAL A 107 15.14 2.49 7.28
CA VAL A 107 14.52 1.15 7.42
C VAL A 107 14.44 0.74 8.90
N ARG A 108 15.51 0.99 9.68
CA ARG A 108 15.54 0.68 11.13
C ARG A 108 14.55 1.54 11.90
N ASP A 109 14.55 2.85 11.66
CA ASP A 109 13.65 3.79 12.33
C ASP A 109 12.19 3.46 12.01
N THR A 110 11.91 3.12 10.75
CA THR A 110 10.57 2.75 10.32
C THR A 110 10.11 1.43 10.94
N LYS A 111 10.99 0.42 10.97
CA LYS A 111 10.70 -0.84 11.67
C LYS A 111 10.32 -0.58 13.13
N ALA A 112 11.13 0.20 13.85
CA ALA A 112 10.86 0.55 15.24
C ALA A 112 9.53 1.32 15.40
N GLY A 113 9.25 2.26 14.49
CA GLY A 113 7.98 3.01 14.49
C GLY A 113 6.76 2.12 14.25
N ILE A 114 6.86 1.11 13.39
CA ILE A 114 5.77 0.15 13.13
C ILE A 114 5.56 -0.76 14.34
N GLU A 115 6.64 -1.27 14.95
CA GLU A 115 6.57 -2.09 16.16
C GLU A 115 5.93 -1.32 17.32
N ASP A 116 6.32 -0.07 17.52
CA ASP A 116 5.72 0.83 18.52
C ASP A 116 4.24 1.12 18.22
N TYR A 117 3.87 1.41 16.97
CA TYR A 117 2.47 1.62 16.57
C TYR A 117 1.61 0.37 16.83
N PHE A 118 2.11 -0.81 16.42
CA PHE A 118 1.45 -2.09 16.64
C PHE A 118 1.26 -2.38 18.14
N ALA A 119 2.30 -2.17 18.94
CA ALA A 119 2.22 -2.36 20.39
C ALA A 119 1.20 -1.42 21.04
N ARG A 120 1.21 -0.13 20.66
CA ARG A 120 0.29 0.88 21.21
C ARG A 120 -1.17 0.60 20.89
N TRP A 121 -1.48 0.29 19.64
CA TRP A 121 -2.88 0.25 19.16
C TRP A 121 -3.48 -1.15 19.06
N TYR A 122 -2.67 -2.19 18.86
CA TYR A 122 -3.20 -3.55 18.62
C TYR A 122 -2.90 -4.54 19.75
N GLN A 123 -1.80 -4.38 20.49
CA GLN A 123 -1.52 -5.21 21.67
C GLN A 123 -2.25 -4.69 22.93
N SER A 124 -2.39 -3.37 23.07
CA SER A 124 -3.15 -2.76 24.19
C SER A 124 -4.65 -3.14 24.14
N ASN A 125 -5.24 -3.11 22.94
CA ASN A 125 -6.67 -3.40 22.73
C ASN A 125 -7.03 -4.88 22.96
N GLN A 126 -6.09 -5.83 22.79
CA GLN A 126 -6.31 -7.23 23.16
C GLN A 126 -6.52 -7.41 24.66
N ARG A 127 -5.72 -6.73 25.50
CA ARG A 127 -5.85 -6.85 26.96
C ARG A 127 -7.21 -6.38 27.45
N THR A 128 -7.79 -5.36 26.82
CA THR A 128 -9.13 -4.88 27.16
C THR A 128 -10.22 -5.83 26.69
N ASP A 129 -10.09 -6.42 25.50
CA ASP A 129 -11.09 -7.32 24.93
C ASP A 129 -11.12 -8.69 25.64
N ASP A 130 -9.95 -9.19 26.06
CA ASP A 130 -9.84 -10.41 26.89
C ASP A 130 -10.48 -10.24 28.28
N LEU A 131 -10.37 -9.05 28.89
CA LEU A 131 -11.00 -8.75 30.17
C LEU A 131 -12.53 -8.64 30.03
N GLN A 132 -13.02 -8.09 28.92
CA GLN A 132 -14.45 -8.02 28.60
C GLN A 132 -15.04 -9.40 28.27
N SER A 133 -14.32 -10.21 27.47
CA SER A 133 -14.72 -11.55 27.06
C SER A 133 -14.82 -12.53 28.24
N LYS A 134 -13.93 -12.41 29.23
CA LYS A 134 -13.99 -13.20 30.48
C LYS A 134 -15.14 -12.78 31.40
N SER A 135 -15.50 -11.49 31.39
CA SER A 135 -16.65 -10.99 32.14
C SER A 135 -17.98 -11.42 31.51
N ALA A 136 -18.10 -11.37 30.18
CA ALA A 136 -19.29 -11.79 29.44
C ALA A 136 -19.52 -13.32 29.47
N SER A 137 -18.46 -14.13 29.37
CA SER A 137 -18.55 -15.59 29.46
C SER A 137 -18.95 -16.12 30.85
N SER A 138 -18.80 -15.30 31.89
CA SER A 138 -19.28 -15.63 33.25
C SER A 138 -20.80 -15.54 33.38
N LEU A 139 -21.51 -14.92 32.43
CA LEU A 139 -22.96 -14.71 32.47
C LEU A 139 -23.78 -15.71 31.62
N THR A 140 -23.14 -16.54 30.79
CA THR A 140 -23.86 -17.42 29.84
C THR A 140 -23.51 -18.90 29.90
N ASN A 141 -22.63 -19.35 30.80
CA ASN A 141 -22.30 -20.79 30.90
C ASN A 141 -23.32 -21.56 31.73
N ARG A 142 -24.48 -21.83 31.13
CA ARG A 142 -25.38 -22.92 31.54
C ARG A 142 -25.39 -23.99 30.44
N GLY A 143 -24.47 -24.95 30.57
CA GLY A 143 -24.57 -26.30 30.03
C GLY A 143 -24.25 -26.50 28.54
N LYS A 144 -22.98 -26.75 28.23
CA LYS A 144 -22.54 -27.73 27.21
C LYS A 144 -21.11 -28.12 27.55
N GLU A 145 -20.92 -29.36 27.97
CA GLU A 145 -19.60 -29.93 28.20
C GLU A 145 -18.90 -30.08 26.84
N ASP A 146 -17.76 -29.41 26.67
CA ASP A 146 -16.96 -29.52 25.45
C ASP A 146 -16.42 -30.95 25.30
N ASP A 147 -16.54 -31.52 24.10
CA ASP A 147 -15.99 -32.84 23.74
C ASP A 147 -14.48 -32.94 24.05
N HIS A 148 -14.02 -34.12 24.47
CA HIS A 148 -12.66 -34.38 24.94
C HIS A 148 -11.60 -34.04 23.87
N TYR A 149 -11.94 -34.17 22.58
CA TYR A 149 -11.11 -33.75 21.46
C TYR A 149 -10.93 -32.21 21.40
N THR A 150 -12.01 -31.46 21.63
CA THR A 150 -12.02 -30.00 21.67
C THR A 150 -11.20 -29.48 22.86
N GLN A 151 -11.30 -30.15 24.02
CA GLN A 151 -10.46 -29.86 25.18
C GLN A 151 -8.97 -30.15 24.92
N TRP A 152 -8.65 -31.20 24.15
CA TRP A 152 -7.28 -31.53 23.78
C TRP A 152 -6.66 -30.54 22.78
N ILE A 153 -7.41 -30.08 21.78
CA ILE A 153 -6.97 -29.01 20.86
C ILE A 153 -6.79 -27.68 21.61
N ASN A 154 -7.74 -27.32 22.48
CA ASN A 154 -7.69 -26.08 23.27
C ASN A 154 -6.56 -26.08 24.32
N SER A 155 -6.23 -27.24 24.89
CA SER A 155 -5.11 -27.37 25.82
C SER A 155 -3.76 -27.29 25.11
N ARG A 156 -3.61 -27.86 23.91
CA ARG A 156 -2.39 -27.70 23.10
C ARG A 156 -2.18 -26.27 22.61
N THR A 157 -3.24 -25.60 22.13
CA THR A 157 -3.17 -24.19 21.71
C THR A 157 -2.87 -23.26 22.88
N LYS A 158 -3.58 -23.38 24.02
CA LYS A 158 -3.27 -22.60 25.23
C LYS A 158 -1.84 -22.83 25.73
N LYS A 159 -1.34 -24.07 25.67
CA LYS A 159 0.02 -24.40 26.12
C LYS A 159 1.09 -23.85 25.16
N ALA A 160 0.84 -23.85 23.86
CA ALA A 160 1.72 -23.22 22.85
C ALA A 160 1.77 -21.68 23.01
N PHE A 161 0.64 -21.04 23.36
CA PHE A 161 0.58 -19.61 23.68
C PHE A 161 1.28 -19.26 25.01
N ALA A 162 1.14 -20.10 26.05
CA ALA A 162 1.79 -19.89 27.34
C ALA A 162 3.33 -20.08 27.30
N THR A 163 3.85 -20.90 26.38
CA THR A 163 5.30 -21.10 26.21
C THR A 163 5.98 -20.06 25.30
N SER A 164 5.22 -19.16 24.65
CA SER A 164 5.74 -18.12 23.76
C SER A 164 5.74 -16.71 24.40
N SER A 165 5.74 -16.64 25.74
CA SER A 165 5.46 -15.43 26.52
C SER A 165 6.52 -14.30 26.46
N SER A 166 7.43 -14.28 25.48
CA SER A 166 8.34 -13.13 25.31
C SER A 166 8.61 -12.69 23.86
N VAL A 167 7.95 -13.25 22.85
CA VAL A 167 8.17 -12.88 21.43
C VAL A 167 6.86 -12.37 20.86
N SER A 168 6.84 -11.12 20.36
CA SER A 168 5.63 -10.53 19.79
C SER A 168 5.22 -11.25 18.50
N GLU A 169 3.94 -11.21 18.12
CA GLU A 169 3.49 -11.77 16.82
C GLU A 169 4.27 -11.17 15.65
N MET A 170 4.62 -9.89 15.75
CA MET A 170 5.45 -9.16 14.78
C MET A 170 6.84 -9.79 14.67
N ASP A 171 7.53 -10.01 15.79
CA ASP A 171 8.85 -10.66 15.81
C ASP A 171 8.82 -12.07 15.21
N LYS A 172 7.73 -12.80 15.46
CA LYS A 172 7.53 -14.14 14.91
C LYS A 172 7.36 -14.09 13.40
N TYR A 173 6.59 -13.12 12.88
CA TYR A 173 6.41 -12.92 11.45
C TYR A 173 7.69 -12.46 10.74
N LEU A 174 8.44 -11.53 11.35
CA LEU A 174 9.70 -11.02 10.78
C LEU A 174 10.79 -12.08 10.65
N ARG A 175 10.69 -13.19 11.39
CA ARG A 175 11.59 -14.35 11.28
C ARG A 175 11.13 -15.38 10.25
N LEU A 176 9.93 -15.24 9.71
CA LEU A 176 9.42 -16.14 8.69
C LEU A 176 10.15 -15.89 7.37
N GLU A 177 10.49 -16.97 6.66
CA GLU A 177 11.04 -16.83 5.32
C GLU A 177 10.00 -16.24 4.37
N PRO A 178 10.42 -15.39 3.41
CA PRO A 178 9.52 -14.84 2.41
C PRO A 178 8.73 -15.93 1.68
N GLN A 179 7.41 -15.76 1.60
CA GLN A 179 6.49 -16.67 0.95
C GLN A 179 6.16 -16.15 -0.45
N ASP A 180 6.28 -16.99 -1.49
CA ASP A 180 5.91 -16.61 -2.85
C ASP A 180 4.39 -16.54 -3.00
N THR A 181 3.81 -15.39 -2.61
CA THR A 181 2.39 -15.08 -2.77
C THR A 181 2.21 -13.81 -3.59
N GLN A 182 1.26 -13.85 -4.52
CA GLN A 182 0.79 -12.68 -5.28
C GLN A 182 -0.47 -12.06 -4.64
N GLU A 183 -1.06 -12.73 -3.66
CA GLU A 183 -2.31 -12.31 -3.01
C GLU A 183 -2.08 -12.12 -1.50
N PRO A 184 -1.43 -11.02 -1.09
CA PRO A 184 -1.10 -10.78 0.32
C PRO A 184 -2.35 -10.71 1.22
N ILE A 185 -3.45 -10.14 0.71
CA ILE A 185 -4.72 -10.03 1.45
C ILE A 185 -5.29 -11.42 1.77
N GLN A 186 -5.29 -12.33 0.79
CA GLN A 186 -5.79 -13.68 1.00
C GLN A 186 -4.88 -14.46 1.95
N TRP A 187 -3.56 -14.31 1.80
CA TRP A 187 -2.59 -14.92 2.69
C TRP A 187 -2.83 -14.53 4.16
N TRP A 188 -3.05 -13.24 4.46
CA TRP A 188 -3.33 -12.79 5.83
C TRP A 188 -4.67 -13.28 6.37
N ARG A 189 -5.68 -13.46 5.51
CA ARG A 189 -6.96 -14.07 5.91
C ARG A 189 -6.77 -15.52 6.31
N ASP A 190 -6.00 -16.28 5.54
CA ASP A 190 -5.74 -17.70 5.79
C ASP A 190 -4.84 -17.91 7.01
N HIS A 191 -3.91 -16.98 7.27
CA HIS A 191 -2.97 -17.02 8.40
C HIS A 191 -3.48 -16.32 9.67
N LYS A 192 -4.73 -15.83 9.67
CA LYS A 192 -5.38 -15.24 10.84
C LYS A 192 -5.35 -16.15 12.08
N PRO A 193 -5.50 -17.50 12.00
CA PRO A 193 -5.38 -18.36 13.18
C PRO A 193 -3.97 -18.36 13.80
N SER A 194 -2.93 -18.14 12.99
CA SER A 194 -1.53 -18.11 13.43
C SER A 194 -1.08 -16.74 13.91
N PHE A 195 -1.70 -15.68 13.39
CA PHE A 195 -1.38 -14.27 13.63
C PHE A 195 -2.68 -13.45 13.79
N PRO A 196 -3.46 -13.66 14.86
CA PRO A 196 -4.81 -13.09 14.99
C PRO A 196 -4.81 -11.56 15.00
N VAL A 197 -3.75 -10.95 15.51
CA VAL A 197 -3.69 -9.51 15.74
C VAL A 197 -2.91 -8.84 14.65
N LEU A 198 -1.76 -9.43 14.30
CA LEU A 198 -0.94 -8.92 13.21
C LEU A 198 -1.67 -9.00 11.85
N SER A 199 -2.52 -10.00 11.63
CA SER A 199 -3.37 -10.04 10.42
C SER A 199 -4.34 -8.88 10.33
N SER A 200 -4.92 -8.44 11.46
CA SER A 200 -5.81 -7.27 11.48
C SER A 200 -5.04 -6.01 11.13
N PHE A 201 -3.87 -5.80 11.75
CA PHE A 201 -2.99 -4.68 11.42
C PHE A 201 -2.55 -4.68 9.94
N ALA A 202 -2.16 -5.83 9.39
CA ALA A 202 -1.77 -5.94 7.98
C ALA A 202 -2.91 -5.62 7.02
N LEU A 203 -4.12 -6.12 7.31
CA LEU A 203 -5.30 -5.83 6.50
C LEU A 203 -5.68 -4.34 6.56
N ASP A 204 -5.55 -3.71 7.71
CA ASP A 204 -5.81 -2.27 7.88
C ASP A 204 -4.78 -1.43 7.10
N VAL A 205 -3.49 -1.81 7.12
CA VAL A 205 -2.46 -1.17 6.29
C VAL A 205 -2.74 -1.35 4.80
N PHE A 206 -3.15 -2.55 4.37
CA PHE A 206 -3.47 -2.81 2.95
C PHE A 206 -4.78 -2.18 2.48
N ALA A 207 -5.67 -1.79 3.40
CA ALA A 207 -6.88 -1.05 3.06
C ALA A 207 -6.57 0.42 2.68
N ILE A 208 -5.37 0.92 2.99
CA ILE A 208 -4.95 2.27 2.64
C ILE A 208 -4.64 2.31 1.14
N PRO A 209 -5.34 3.14 0.36
CA PRO A 209 -5.08 3.25 -1.08
C PRO A 209 -3.71 3.88 -1.33
N ALA A 210 -2.97 3.34 -2.29
CA ALA A 210 -1.65 3.86 -2.65
C ALA A 210 -1.70 5.26 -3.29
N MET A 211 -2.83 5.62 -3.90
CA MET A 211 -3.03 6.90 -4.58
C MET A 211 -4.44 7.45 -4.33
N ALA A 212 -4.57 8.77 -4.36
CA ALA A 212 -5.86 9.45 -4.26
C ALA A 212 -6.74 9.31 -5.53
N THR A 213 -6.27 8.62 -6.58
CA THR A 213 -6.95 8.47 -7.87
C THR A 213 -8.39 7.97 -7.75
N ASP A 214 -8.65 7.05 -6.82
CA ASP A 214 -10.01 6.56 -6.58
C ASP A 214 -10.90 7.66 -5.99
N CYS A 215 -10.40 8.42 -5.02
CA CYS A 215 -11.10 9.57 -4.46
C CYS A 215 -11.34 10.66 -5.54
N GLU A 216 -10.32 11.00 -6.32
CA GLU A 216 -10.42 11.97 -7.43
C GLU A 216 -11.44 11.53 -8.48
N ARG A 217 -11.49 10.24 -8.79
CA ARG A 217 -12.51 9.67 -9.67
C ARG A 217 -13.90 9.82 -9.06
N GLN A 218 -14.07 9.54 -7.76
CA GLN A 218 -15.36 9.75 -7.09
C GLN A 218 -15.77 11.22 -7.09
N PHE A 219 -14.86 12.15 -6.83
CA PHE A 219 -15.12 13.59 -6.89
C PHE A 219 -15.47 14.07 -8.31
N SER A 220 -14.79 13.53 -9.32
CA SER A 220 -15.10 13.81 -10.73
C SER A 220 -16.50 13.31 -11.09
N LEU A 221 -16.89 12.12 -10.63
CA LEU A 221 -18.25 11.61 -10.78
C LEU A 221 -19.27 12.47 -10.01
N ALA A 222 -18.93 12.94 -8.81
CA ALA A 222 -19.79 13.81 -8.01
C ALA A 222 -20.06 15.14 -8.72
N LYS A 223 -19.04 15.71 -9.38
CA LYS A 223 -19.19 16.90 -10.22
C LYS A 223 -20.18 16.67 -11.38
N LEU A 224 -20.19 15.49 -11.99
CA LEU A 224 -21.16 15.15 -13.04
C LEU A 224 -22.58 15.01 -12.49
N THR A 225 -22.72 14.43 -11.28
CA THR A 225 -24.02 14.31 -10.59
C THR A 225 -24.59 15.70 -10.25
N LEU A 226 -23.73 16.64 -9.85
CA LEU A 226 -24.05 18.04 -9.52
C LEU A 226 -24.10 18.97 -10.76
N THR A 227 -24.46 18.46 -11.93
CA THR A 227 -24.58 19.27 -13.16
C THR A 227 -25.39 20.55 -12.94
N SER A 228 -25.16 21.59 -13.75
CA SER A 228 -25.70 22.95 -13.60
C SER A 228 -27.23 23.06 -13.48
N GLN A 229 -27.98 22.03 -13.88
CA GLN A 229 -29.45 21.96 -13.74
C GLN A 229 -29.93 21.27 -12.44
N ARG A 230 -29.02 20.64 -11.66
CA ARG A 230 -29.28 19.88 -10.42
C ARG A 230 -28.60 20.50 -9.19
N LEU A 231 -28.33 21.80 -9.21
CA LEU A 231 -27.62 22.54 -8.16
C LEU A 231 -28.38 22.63 -6.82
N ALA A 232 -29.60 22.10 -6.72
CA ALA A 232 -30.39 22.07 -5.49
C ALA A 232 -30.13 20.82 -4.61
N MET A 233 -29.22 19.93 -5.00
CA MET A 233 -28.92 18.72 -4.23
C MET A 233 -27.95 19.04 -3.09
N GLY A 234 -28.39 18.88 -1.84
CA GLY A 234 -27.53 19.04 -0.65
C GLY A 234 -26.46 17.95 -0.55
N ALA A 235 -25.39 18.24 0.20
CA ALA A 235 -24.25 17.33 0.40
C ALA A 235 -24.67 15.94 0.90
N ASP A 236 -25.57 15.87 1.90
CA ASP A 236 -26.07 14.60 2.45
C ASP A 236 -26.78 13.74 1.40
N THR A 237 -27.52 14.38 0.48
CA THR A 237 -28.24 13.67 -0.58
C THR A 237 -27.26 13.15 -1.63
N LEU A 238 -26.25 13.96 -1.96
CA LEU A 238 -25.18 13.56 -2.88
C LEU A 238 -24.39 12.37 -2.31
N GLU A 239 -24.02 12.41 -1.04
CA GLU A 239 -23.33 11.32 -0.36
C GLU A 239 -24.13 10.01 -0.46
N ARG A 240 -25.42 10.05 -0.08
CA ARG A 240 -26.29 8.87 -0.15
C ARG A 240 -26.41 8.29 -1.56
N VAL A 241 -26.53 9.15 -2.58
CA VAL A 241 -26.59 8.72 -3.99
C VAL A 241 -25.28 8.06 -4.41
N HIS A 242 -24.13 8.63 -4.02
CA HIS A 242 -22.82 8.05 -4.34
C HIS A 242 -22.58 6.74 -3.60
N CYS A 243 -22.91 6.65 -2.31
CA CYS A 243 -22.84 5.40 -1.54
C CYS A 243 -23.74 4.32 -2.14
N LEU A 244 -25.00 4.62 -2.45
CA LEU A 244 -25.92 3.68 -3.07
C LEU A 244 -25.39 3.21 -4.43
N ARG A 245 -24.93 4.13 -5.29
CA ARG A 245 -24.34 3.80 -6.58
C ARG A 245 -23.12 2.88 -6.42
N ASN A 246 -22.28 3.15 -5.43
CA ASN A 246 -21.10 2.32 -5.13
C ASN A 246 -21.53 0.92 -4.69
N TRP A 247 -22.46 0.80 -3.74
CA TRP A 247 -22.95 -0.49 -3.25
C TRP A 247 -23.64 -1.31 -4.34
N VAL A 248 -24.43 -0.68 -5.21
CA VAL A 248 -25.07 -1.37 -6.34
C VAL A 248 -24.02 -1.90 -7.31
N ARG A 249 -23.01 -1.08 -7.64
CA ARG A 249 -21.92 -1.46 -8.56
C ARG A 249 -21.07 -2.62 -8.02
N HIS A 250 -20.84 -2.66 -6.71
CA HIS A 250 -20.08 -3.71 -6.04
C HIS A 250 -20.95 -4.87 -5.53
N GLY A 251 -22.25 -4.90 -5.89
CA GLY A 251 -23.15 -5.99 -5.53
C GLY A 251 -23.57 -6.06 -4.06
N GLY A 252 -23.26 -5.03 -3.26
CA GLY A 252 -23.71 -4.91 -1.86
C GLY A 252 -25.21 -4.63 -1.73
N VAL A 253 -25.84 -4.10 -2.78
CA VAL A 253 -27.30 -3.93 -2.87
C VAL A 253 -27.77 -4.34 -4.26
N LYS A 254 -28.75 -5.24 -4.34
CA LYS A 254 -29.47 -5.51 -5.59
C LYS A 254 -30.71 -4.61 -5.63
N LEU A 255 -30.74 -3.67 -6.56
CA LEU A 255 -31.99 -2.96 -6.84
C LEU A 255 -32.94 -3.97 -7.47
N GLY A 256 -34.10 -4.18 -6.84
CA GLY A 256 -35.15 -5.00 -7.41
C GLY A 256 -35.65 -4.34 -8.69
N ILE A 257 -35.14 -4.77 -9.84
CA ILE A 257 -35.70 -4.39 -11.13
C ILE A 257 -36.96 -5.23 -11.29
N GLY A 258 -38.11 -4.60 -11.06
CA GLY A 258 -39.32 -4.96 -11.78
C GLY A 258 -39.02 -4.81 -13.26
N SER A 259 -39.21 -5.88 -14.01
CA SER A 259 -39.09 -6.02 -15.45
C SER A 259 -39.75 -4.87 -16.23
N VAL A 260 -39.01 -3.80 -16.56
CA VAL A 260 -39.36 -2.88 -17.66
C VAL A 260 -38.09 -2.19 -18.18
N ILE A 261 -37.22 -2.90 -18.90
CA ILE A 261 -36.50 -2.35 -20.09
C ILE A 261 -36.13 -3.56 -20.98
N GLU A 262 -37.13 -4.13 -21.63
CA GLU A 262 -36.93 -4.93 -22.85
C GLU A 262 -37.72 -4.23 -23.95
N ALA A 263 -37.09 -3.25 -24.58
CA ALA A 263 -37.45 -2.71 -25.89
C ALA A 263 -36.47 -1.57 -26.19
N LEU A 264 -35.48 -1.84 -27.03
CA LEU A 264 -35.03 -1.01 -28.14
C LEU A 264 -33.76 -1.64 -28.70
N ASP A 265 -33.97 -2.67 -29.51
CA ASP A 265 -33.00 -3.17 -30.47
C ASP A 265 -33.21 -2.37 -31.76
N PRO A 266 -32.18 -1.72 -32.36
CA PRO A 266 -32.30 -1.17 -33.69
C PRO A 266 -31.85 -2.20 -34.74
N ALA A 267 -32.73 -2.42 -35.72
CA ALA A 267 -32.44 -3.09 -36.98
C ALA A 267 -31.38 -2.36 -37.82
#